data_AF-A0A0F9UB42-F1
#
_entry.id   AF-A0A0F9UB42-F1
#
_cell.length_a   1.000
_cell.length_b   1.000
_cell.length_c   1.000
_cell.angle_alpha   90.00
_cell.angle_beta   90.00
_cell.angle_gamma   90.00
#
_symmetry.space_group_name_H-M   'P 1'
#
loop_
_entity.id
_entity.type
_entity.pdbx_description
1 polymer ?
#
loop_
_entity_poly.entity_id
_entity_poly.type
_entity_poly.pdbx_seq_one_letter_code
_entity_poly.pdbx_strand_id
1 'polypeptide(L)'
;MAKKSGWHKLFGRAYHKATLMAPVYEYLCNKGHETEIEQRIVEDALTVCPKKGCRCKAKRLISRTNFQLKGNGWFNQGYSGSSNVAPTTRAKAKGK
;
A
#
# COMPACT_ATOMS: atom_id res chain seq x y z
N MET A 1 -30.52 17.98 -36.80
CA MET A 1 -29.08 17.71 -36.55
C MET A 1 -28.79 18.07 -35.09
N ALA A 2 -27.98 17.40 -34.26
CA ALA A 2 -27.05 16.30 -34.43
C ALA A 2 -27.03 15.44 -33.14
N LYS A 3 -27.01 14.12 -33.32
CA LYS A 3 -26.88 13.11 -32.28
C LYS A 3 -25.45 13.17 -31.72
N LYS A 4 -25.26 13.46 -30.43
CA LYS A 4 -23.98 13.20 -29.75
C LYS A 4 -23.96 11.72 -29.34
N SER A 5 -23.83 10.88 -30.37
CA SER A 5 -23.62 9.44 -30.28
C SER A 5 -22.27 9.14 -29.62
N GLY A 6 -22.29 8.07 -28.82
CA GLY A 6 -21.17 7.63 -28.00
C GLY A 6 -19.87 7.36 -28.74
N TRP A 7 -18.78 7.72 -28.07
CA TRP A 7 -17.39 7.46 -28.45
C TRP A 7 -16.58 6.84 -27.29
N HIS A 8 -17.24 6.17 -26.33
CA HIS A 8 -16.57 5.40 -25.27
C HIS A 8 -16.99 3.91 -25.27
N LYS A 9 -17.18 3.36 -26.47
CA LYS A 9 -17.18 1.92 -26.71
C LYS A 9 -16.31 1.72 -27.94
N LEU A 10 -15.01 1.45 -27.80
CA LEU A 10 -14.16 0.74 -28.79
C LEU A 10 -12.64 0.68 -28.50
N PHE A 11 -12.12 1.06 -27.33
CA PHE A 11 -10.69 0.80 -26.98
C PHE A 11 -10.57 0.45 -25.48
N GLY A 12 -10.06 -0.69 -25.03
CA GLY A 12 -9.68 -1.91 -25.70
C GLY A 12 -10.00 -3.07 -24.76
N ARG A 13 -10.76 -4.04 -25.27
CA ARG A 13 -10.92 -5.35 -24.64
C ARG A 13 -9.72 -6.19 -25.08
N ALA A 14 -8.56 -5.92 -24.46
CA ALA A 14 -7.34 -6.71 -24.63
C ALA A 14 -6.56 -6.71 -23.30
N TYR A 15 -7.22 -7.11 -22.20
CA TYR A 15 -6.53 -7.55 -20.98
C TYR A 15 -6.36 -9.08 -21.01
N HIS A 16 -6.05 -9.62 -22.18
CA HIS A 16 -5.60 -10.99 -22.29
C HIS A 16 -4.07 -10.96 -22.22
N LYS A 17 -3.53 -11.54 -21.14
CA LYS A 17 -2.10 -11.89 -20.96
C LYS A 17 -1.22 -10.77 -20.37
N ALA A 18 -1.32 -10.58 -19.06
CA ALA A 18 -0.19 -10.08 -18.25
C ALA A 18 -0.27 -10.63 -16.81
N THR A 19 -0.41 -11.95 -16.69
CA THR A 19 -0.17 -12.70 -15.46
C THR A 19 1.34 -12.84 -15.26
N LEU A 20 2.02 -11.72 -15.01
CA LEU A 20 3.39 -11.73 -14.50
C LEU A 20 3.44 -10.70 -13.37
N MET A 21 3.15 -11.22 -12.17
CA MET A 21 3.34 -10.60 -10.85
C MET A 21 2.47 -9.35 -10.57
N ALA A 22 1.15 -9.54 -10.52
CA ALA A 22 0.28 -8.57 -9.87
C ALA A 22 0.35 -8.74 -8.34
N PRO A 23 0.26 -7.66 -7.55
CA PRO A 23 0.19 -7.77 -6.09
C PRO A 23 -1.10 -8.47 -5.65
N VAL A 24 -1.01 -9.17 -4.52
CA VAL A 24 -2.18 -9.69 -3.80
C VAL A 24 -2.69 -8.59 -2.85
N TYR A 25 -3.99 -8.32 -2.91
CA TYR A 25 -4.66 -7.40 -2.00
C TYR A 25 -5.69 -8.15 -1.15
N GLU A 26 -5.71 -7.82 0.14
CA GLU A 26 -6.74 -8.26 1.09
C GLU A 26 -7.94 -7.32 1.05
N TYR A 27 -9.15 -7.87 1.20
CA TYR A 27 -10.39 -7.10 1.29
C TYR A 27 -11.26 -7.62 2.44
N LEU A 28 -11.87 -6.69 3.17
CA LEU A 28 -12.88 -6.96 4.20
C LEU A 28 -14.22 -6.36 3.79
N CYS A 29 -15.29 -7.14 3.88
CA CYS A 29 -16.65 -6.63 3.71
C CYS A 29 -17.37 -6.40 5.04
N ASN A 30 -18.46 -5.62 5.02
CA ASN A 30 -19.25 -5.31 6.22
C ASN A 30 -19.87 -6.53 6.93
N LYS A 31 -19.88 -7.72 6.31
CA LYS A 31 -20.33 -8.98 6.91
C LYS A 31 -19.19 -9.76 7.58
N GLY A 32 -17.98 -9.21 7.64
CA GLY A 32 -16.82 -9.86 8.25
C GLY A 32 -16.13 -10.90 7.36
N HIS A 33 -16.41 -10.92 6.05
CA HIS A 33 -15.68 -11.80 5.14
C HIS A 33 -14.37 -11.14 4.68
N GLU A 34 -13.28 -11.88 4.84
CA GLU A 34 -11.95 -11.55 4.33
C GLU A 34 -11.64 -12.38 3.08
N THR A 35 -11.07 -11.73 2.08
CA THR A 35 -10.70 -12.37 0.80
C THR A 35 -9.43 -11.76 0.23
N GLU A 36 -8.56 -12.60 -0.29
CA GLU A 36 -7.36 -12.22 -1.02
C GLU A 36 -7.59 -12.34 -2.53
N ILE A 37 -7.17 -11.32 -3.28
CA ILE A 37 -7.24 -11.32 -4.74
C ILE A 37 -5.96 -10.75 -5.35
N GLU A 38 -5.53 -11.32 -6.47
CA GLU A 38 -4.54 -10.68 -7.33
C GLU A 38 -5.21 -9.56 -8.13
N GLN A 39 -4.69 -8.35 -8.03
CA GLN A 39 -5.23 -7.21 -8.76
C GLN A 39 -4.09 -6.26 -9.16
N ARG A 40 -4.15 -5.70 -10.36
CA ARG A 40 -3.13 -4.76 -10.81
C ARG A 40 -3.24 -3.45 -10.03
N ILE A 41 -2.10 -2.79 -9.80
CA ILE A 41 -2.06 -1.51 -9.08
C ILE A 41 -2.83 -0.39 -9.79
N VAL A 42 -2.96 -0.47 -11.12
CA VAL A 42 -3.68 0.50 -11.96
C VAL A 42 -5.18 0.22 -12.09
N GLU A 43 -5.66 -0.91 -11.55
CA GLU A 43 -7.08 -1.27 -11.59
C GLU A 43 -7.83 -0.65 -10.41
N ASP A 44 -9.10 -0.30 -10.65
CA ASP A 44 -9.99 0.24 -9.61
C ASP A 44 -10.23 -0.78 -8.49
N ALA A 45 -10.18 -0.32 -7.24
CA ALA A 45 -10.40 -1.18 -6.08
C ALA A 45 -11.82 -1.81 -6.09
N LEU A 46 -11.92 -3.04 -5.57
CA LEU A 46 -13.23 -3.67 -5.42
C LEU A 46 -14.09 -2.91 -4.43
N THR A 47 -15.29 -2.57 -4.85
CA THR A 47 -16.32 -1.94 -4.01
C THR A 47 -17.33 -2.94 -3.45
N VAL A 48 -17.40 -4.14 -4.02
CA VAL A 48 -18.34 -5.21 -3.65
C VAL A 48 -17.56 -6.46 -3.26
N CYS A 49 -18.03 -7.16 -2.23
CA CYS A 49 -17.44 -8.41 -1.76
C CYS A 49 -17.40 -9.49 -2.87
N PRO A 50 -16.27 -10.15 -3.11
CA PRO A 50 -16.16 -11.20 -4.12
C PRO A 50 -16.73 -12.56 -3.67
N LYS A 51 -17.09 -12.72 -2.39
CA LYS A 51 -17.68 -13.96 -1.88
C LYS A 51 -19.07 -14.18 -2.46
N LYS A 52 -19.33 -15.38 -3.01
CA LYS A 52 -20.63 -15.75 -3.61
C LYS A 52 -21.78 -15.47 -2.64
N GLY A 53 -22.82 -14.79 -3.14
CA GLY A 53 -24.00 -14.41 -2.35
C GLY A 53 -23.82 -13.20 -1.43
N CYS A 54 -22.61 -12.64 -1.30
CA CYS A 54 -22.35 -11.43 -0.55
C CYS A 54 -22.28 -10.21 -1.48
N ARG A 55 -23.22 -9.27 -1.34
CA ARG A 55 -23.25 -8.01 -2.12
C ARG A 55 -22.94 -6.78 -1.28
N CYS A 56 -22.32 -7.00 -0.11
CA CYS A 56 -21.97 -5.92 0.80
C CYS A 56 -20.75 -5.15 0.29
N LYS A 57 -20.64 -3.90 0.74
CA LYS A 57 -19.47 -3.07 0.46
C LYS A 57 -18.20 -3.75 0.99
N ALA A 58 -17.17 -3.75 0.16
CA ALA A 58 -15.83 -4.22 0.51
C ALA A 58 -14.87 -3.04 0.59
N LYS A 59 -13.85 -3.18 1.44
CA LYS A 59 -12.74 -2.24 1.56
C LYS A 59 -11.43 -3.01 1.50
N ARG A 60 -10.46 -2.47 0.77
CA ARG A 60 -9.11 -3.00 0.73
C ARG A 60 -8.46 -2.83 2.11
N LEU A 61 -7.87 -3.88 2.64
CA LEU A 61 -7.13 -3.83 3.89
C LEU A 61 -5.66 -3.48 3.62
N ILE A 62 -5.05 -2.83 4.61
CA ILE A 62 -3.60 -2.69 4.70
C ILE A 62 -3.18 -3.62 5.83
N SER A 63 -2.46 -4.69 5.49
CA SER A 63 -2.04 -5.71 6.45
C SER A 63 -1.15 -5.07 7.53
N ARG A 64 -1.30 -5.50 8.78
CA ARG A 64 -0.47 -5.05 9.90
C ARG A 64 0.95 -5.62 9.75
N THR A 65 1.80 -4.91 9.02
CA THR A 65 3.20 -5.29 8.81
C THR A 65 4.14 -4.29 9.49
N ASN A 66 5.33 -4.75 9.89
CA ASN A 66 6.38 -3.87 10.44
C ASN A 66 7.18 -3.28 9.28
N PHE A 67 6.91 -2.02 8.92
CA PHE A 67 7.71 -1.29 7.96
C PHE A 67 8.71 -0.38 8.68
N GLN A 68 9.96 -0.36 8.22
CA GLN A 68 11.00 0.54 8.69
C GLN A 68 11.30 1.56 7.59
N LEU A 69 10.97 2.83 7.83
CA LEU A 69 11.23 3.89 6.86
C LEU A 69 12.67 4.38 7.01
N LYS A 70 13.49 4.19 5.97
CA LYS A 70 14.84 4.78 5.90
C LYS A 70 14.70 6.26 5.54
N GLY A 71 14.93 7.14 6.51
CA GLY A 71 14.97 8.59 6.32
C GLY A 71 15.28 9.30 7.63
N ASN A 72 15.80 10.54 7.59
CA ASN A 72 16.16 11.34 8.77
C ASN A 72 14.94 11.88 9.55
N GLY A 73 13.83 11.12 9.57
CA GLY A 73 12.58 11.50 10.23
C GLY A 73 12.70 11.62 11.75
N TRP A 74 11.67 12.16 12.37
CA TRP A 74 11.56 12.46 13.81
C TRP A 74 11.98 11.32 14.76
N PHE A 75 11.84 10.06 14.34
CA PHE A 75 12.24 8.88 15.13
C PHE A 75 13.77 8.66 15.24
N ASN A 76 14.56 9.15 14.27
CA ASN A 76 16.03 9.03 14.30
C ASN A 76 16.71 10.03 15.26
N GLN A 77 15.95 10.95 15.88
CA GLN A 77 16.50 12.04 16.69
C GLN A 77 16.46 11.78 18.22
N GLY A 78 16.11 10.58 18.69
CA GLY A 78 16.17 10.32 20.14
C GLY A 78 15.61 9.01 20.68
N TYR A 79 15.02 8.14 19.85
CA TYR A 79 14.42 6.88 20.33
C TYR A 79 15.31 5.64 20.13
N SER A 80 16.40 5.74 19.37
CA SER A 80 17.47 4.74 19.42
C SER A 80 18.26 4.99 20.70
N GLY A 81 17.86 4.31 21.79
CA GLY A 81 18.67 4.25 23.00
C GLY A 81 20.10 3.89 22.61
N SER A 82 21.04 4.75 23.02
CA SER A 82 22.47 4.53 22.84
C SER A 82 22.85 3.20 23.48
N SER A 83 22.86 2.12 22.70
CA SER A 83 23.60 0.92 23.07
C SER A 83 25.05 1.34 23.15
N ASN A 84 25.57 1.35 24.39
CA ASN A 84 26.94 1.60 24.78
C ASN A 84 27.96 1.21 23.71
N VAL A 85 28.35 2.17 22.89
CA VAL A 85 29.62 2.11 22.17
C VAL A 85 30.21 3.49 22.37
N ALA A 86 31.13 3.60 23.32
CA ALA A 86 31.95 4.78 23.47
C ALA A 86 33.12 4.67 22.49
N PRO A 87 33.26 5.58 21.50
CA PRO A 87 34.54 5.83 20.88
C PRO A 87 35.10 7.14 21.45
N THR A 88 36.25 6.96 22.10
CA THR A 88 37.23 7.98 22.47
C THR A 88 37.28 9.18 21.51
N THR A 89 37.20 10.41 22.03
CA THR A 89 37.88 11.56 21.40
C THR A 89 38.37 12.57 22.44
N ARG A 90 39.63 12.95 22.24
CA ARG A 90 40.52 13.86 22.97
C ARG A 90 39.84 15.13 23.52
N ALA A 91 40.09 15.42 24.79
CA ALA A 91 39.88 16.74 25.37
C ALA A 91 41.02 17.71 24.96
N LYS A 92 40.65 18.83 24.31
CA LYS A 92 41.46 20.05 24.23
C LYS A 92 40.74 21.19 24.96
N ALA A 93 41.53 21.90 25.77
CA ALA A 93 41.47 23.32 26.15
C ALA A 93 40.39 23.83 27.13
N LYS A 94 40.90 24.43 28.23
CA LYS A 94 40.59 25.77 28.80
C LYS A 94 41.75 26.07 29.79
N GLY A 95 42.48 27.18 29.78
CA GLY A 95 42.15 28.51 29.30
C GLY A 95 41.58 29.38 30.42
N LYS A 96 42.32 29.59 31.51
CA LYS A 96 42.38 30.82 32.31
C LYS A 96 43.61 30.82 33.20
#